data_AF-A0A497F3I1-F1
#
_entry.id   AF-A0A497F3I1-F1
#
_cell.length_a   1.000
_cell.length_b   1.000
_cell.length_c   1.000
_cell.angle_alpha   90.00
_cell.angle_beta   90.00
_cell.angle_gamma   90.00
#
_symmetry.space_group_name_H-M   'P 1'
#
loop_
_entity.id
_entity.type
_entity.pdbx_description
1 polymer ?
#
loop_
_entity_poly.entity_id
_entity_poly.type
_entity_poly.pdbx_seq_one_letter_code
_entity_poly.pdbx_strand_id
1 'polypeptide(L)'
;MTISLRMKLESKVAELKRCFQAALISLRRREAFDKLVEAWSSEIQAISYLNAPTLMESMLLTAAVDNRCEIELLKERLKLITREVEELKLKVRSKSEL
;
A
#
# COMPACT_ATOMS: atom_id res chain seq x y z
N MET A 1 -17.74 -9.97 -27.98
CA MET A 1 -16.61 -10.35 -27.10
C MET A 1 -16.79 -9.66 -25.76
N THR A 2 -16.84 -10.41 -24.66
CA THR A 2 -16.89 -9.83 -23.31
C THR A 2 -15.47 -9.44 -22.91
N ILE A 3 -15.23 -8.16 -22.64
CA ILE A 3 -13.93 -7.68 -22.15
C ILE A 3 -13.73 -8.23 -20.74
N SER A 4 -12.63 -8.95 -20.52
CA SER A 4 -12.30 -9.52 -19.20
C SER A 4 -12.05 -8.41 -18.19
N LEU A 5 -12.29 -8.70 -16.90
CA LEU A 5 -12.01 -7.76 -15.81
C LEU A 5 -10.53 -7.32 -15.82
N ARG A 6 -9.62 -8.23 -16.15
CA ARG A 6 -8.18 -7.95 -16.31
C ARG A 6 -7.92 -6.87 -17.33
N MET A 7 -8.50 -6.99 -18.52
CA MET A 7 -8.34 -5.98 -19.56
C MET A 7 -8.94 -4.62 -19.15
N LYS A 8 -10.06 -4.63 -18.41
CA LYS A 8 -10.66 -3.40 -17.86
C LYS A 8 -9.74 -2.73 -16.85
N LEU A 9 -9.15 -3.51 -15.94
CA LEU A 9 -8.19 -3.03 -14.95
C LEU A 9 -6.94 -2.47 -15.61
N GLU A 10 -6.32 -3.23 -16.51
CA GLU A 10 -5.10 -2.82 -17.23
C GLU A 10 -5.33 -1.53 -18.03
N SER A 11 -6.45 -1.44 -18.75
CA SER A 11 -6.85 -0.23 -19.47
C SER A 11 -7.00 0.96 -18.53
N LYS A 12 -7.67 0.76 -17.38
CA LYS A 12 -7.88 1.83 -16.41
C LYS A 12 -6.57 2.27 -15.75
N VAL A 13 -5.69 1.33 -15.41
CA VAL A 13 -4.36 1.63 -14.88
C VAL A 13 -3.52 2.40 -15.89
N ALA A 14 -3.53 2.01 -17.16
CA ALA A 14 -2.80 2.72 -18.21
C ALA A 14 -3.29 4.17 -18.37
N GLU A 15 -4.61 4.39 -18.32
CA GLU A 15 -5.21 5.73 -18.30
C GLU A 15 -4.74 6.54 -17.09
N LEU A 16 -4.81 5.97 -15.88
CA LEU A 16 -4.42 6.64 -14.64
C LEU A 16 -2.92 6.96 -14.60
N LYS A 17 -2.05 6.07 -15.11
CA LYS A 17 -0.61 6.33 -15.22
C LYS A 17 -0.34 7.56 -16.09
N ARG A 18 -0.99 7.63 -17.25
CA ARG A 18 -0.81 8.73 -18.21
C ARG A 18 -1.39 10.05 -17.71
N CYS A 19 -2.58 10.03 -17.12
CA CYS A 19 -3.31 11.27 -16.81
C CYS A 19 -3.10 11.75 -15.37
N PHE A 20 -3.05 10.83 -14.40
CA PHE A 20 -3.01 11.16 -12.98
C PHE A 20 -1.59 11.05 -12.41
N GLN A 21 -0.95 9.88 -12.53
CA GLN A 21 0.38 9.67 -11.96
C GLN A 21 1.42 10.63 -12.56
N ALA A 22 1.41 10.80 -13.89
CA ALA A 22 2.31 11.73 -14.57
C ALA A 22 2.14 13.19 -14.09
N ALA A 23 0.93 13.58 -13.70
CA ALA A 23 0.62 14.92 -13.19
C ALA A 23 1.00 15.13 -11.72
N LEU A 24 1.33 14.07 -10.97
CA LEU A 24 1.76 14.19 -9.58
C LEU A 24 3.14 14.87 -9.51
N ILE A 25 3.21 15.99 -8.80
CA ILE A 25 4.45 16.77 -8.62
C ILE A 25 5.49 16.01 -7.80
N SER A 26 5.06 15.24 -6.81
CA SER A 26 5.96 14.58 -5.85
C SER A 26 6.36 13.20 -6.36
N LEU A 27 7.67 12.92 -6.38
CA LEU A 27 8.19 11.58 -6.67
C LEU A 27 7.59 10.53 -5.71
N ARG A 28 7.56 10.82 -4.41
CA ARG A 28 6.99 9.93 -3.41
C ARG A 28 5.51 9.61 -3.65
N ARG A 29 4.73 10.56 -4.18
CA ARG A 29 3.33 10.31 -4.55
C ARG A 29 3.22 9.41 -5.80
N ARG A 30 4.15 9.53 -6.74
CA ARG A 30 4.21 8.65 -7.92
C ARG A 30 4.59 7.22 -7.55
N GLU A 31 5.57 7.07 -6.65
CA GLU A 31 5.97 5.76 -6.11
C GLU A 31 4.82 5.12 -5.30
N ALA A 32 4.10 5.91 -4.50
CA ALA A 32 2.92 5.41 -3.80
C ALA A 32 1.84 4.93 -4.78
N PHE A 33 1.62 5.64 -5.89
CA PHE A 33 0.72 5.17 -6.94
C PHE A 33 1.18 3.84 -7.55
N ASP A 34 2.47 3.65 -7.81
CA ASP A 34 2.99 2.39 -8.34
C ASP A 34 2.72 1.22 -7.39
N LYS A 35 2.81 1.44 -6.07
CA LYS A 35 2.43 0.44 -5.07
C LYS A 35 0.95 0.10 -5.09
N LEU A 36 0.07 1.07 -5.31
CA LEU A 36 -1.35 0.78 -5.50
C LEU A 36 -1.60 -0.07 -6.75
N VAL A 37 -0.86 0.17 -7.84
CA VAL A 37 -0.95 -0.66 -9.06
C VAL A 37 -0.56 -2.11 -8.80
N GLU A 38 0.49 -2.34 -8.01
CA GLU A 38 0.88 -3.68 -7.56
C GLU A 38 -0.28 -4.36 -6.81
N ALA A 39 -0.85 -3.67 -5.81
CA ALA A 39 -1.96 -4.19 -4.99
C ALA A 39 -3.23 -4.50 -5.81
N TRP A 40 -3.63 -3.63 -6.74
CA TRP A 40 -4.78 -3.88 -7.62
C TRP A 40 -4.57 -5.10 -8.51
N SER A 41 -3.33 -5.31 -8.96
CA SER A 41 -2.99 -6.40 -9.86
C SER A 41 -2.92 -7.74 -9.12
N SER A 42 -2.39 -7.77 -7.90
CA SER A 42 -2.34 -8.98 -7.07
C SER A 42 -3.74 -9.42 -6.62
N GLU A 43 -4.61 -8.46 -6.31
CA GLU A 43 -5.97 -8.72 -5.79
C GLU A 43 -7.05 -8.77 -6.86
N ILE A 44 -6.68 -8.93 -8.14
CA ILE A 44 -7.65 -8.95 -9.24
C ILE A 44 -8.73 -10.03 -9.08
N GLN A 45 -8.39 -11.18 -8.50
CA GLN A 45 -9.34 -12.24 -8.21
C GLN A 45 -10.33 -11.79 -7.12
N ALA A 46 -9.86 -11.20 -6.04
CA ALA A 46 -10.72 -10.65 -4.99
C ALA A 46 -11.65 -9.56 -5.53
N ILE A 47 -11.11 -8.64 -6.37
CA ILE A 47 -11.89 -7.60 -7.05
C ILE A 47 -13.00 -8.21 -7.92
N SER A 48 -12.78 -9.38 -8.53
CA SER A 48 -13.77 -10.05 -9.38
C SER A 48 -14.99 -10.58 -8.63
N TYR A 49 -14.85 -10.84 -7.33
CA TYR A 49 -15.95 -11.29 -6.47
C TYR A 49 -16.74 -10.13 -5.85
N LEU A 50 -16.23 -8.91 -5.95
CA LEU A 50 -16.95 -7.74 -5.47
C LEU A 50 -18.14 -7.46 -6.38
N ASN A 51 -19.34 -7.51 -5.80
CA ASN A 51 -20.54 -6.97 -6.42
C ASN A 51 -20.57 -5.43 -6.27
N ALA A 52 -19.46 -4.77 -6.59
CA ALA A 52 -19.31 -3.33 -6.48
C ALA A 52 -19.96 -2.63 -7.68
N PRO A 53 -20.51 -1.41 -7.51
CA PRO A 53 -21.13 -0.66 -8.60
C PRO A 53 -20.14 -0.35 -9.73
N THR A 54 -18.88 -0.05 -9.39
CA THR A 54 -17.83 0.31 -10.36
C THR A 54 -16.46 -0.31 -10.05
N LEU A 55 -15.65 -0.52 -11.12
CA LEU A 55 -14.26 -0.98 -11.01
C LEU A 55 -13.40 -0.06 -10.13
N MET A 56 -13.65 1.26 -10.18
CA MET A 56 -12.89 2.24 -9.40
C MET A 56 -13.12 2.11 -7.90
N GLU A 57 -14.35 1.81 -7.47
CA GLU A 57 -14.66 1.56 -6.06
C GLU A 57 -13.96 0.31 -5.55
N SER A 58 -13.93 -0.76 -6.35
CA SER A 58 -13.16 -1.96 -6.02
C SER A 58 -11.66 -1.67 -5.89
N MET A 59 -11.08 -0.91 -6.84
CA MET A 59 -9.67 -0.49 -6.77
C MET A 59 -9.41 0.35 -5.51
N LEU A 60 -10.31 1.27 -5.17
CA LEU A 60 -10.17 2.10 -3.97
C LEU A 60 -10.23 1.26 -2.69
N LEU A 61 -11.16 0.30 -2.62
CA LEU A 61 -11.27 -0.61 -1.48
C LEU A 61 -10.00 -1.45 -1.33
N THR A 62 -9.50 -2.05 -2.42
CA THR A 62 -8.23 -2.79 -2.41
C THR A 62 -7.07 -1.94 -1.92
N ALA A 63 -6.96 -0.69 -2.41
CA ALA A 63 -5.93 0.24 -1.96
C ALA A 63 -6.06 0.57 -0.46
N ALA A 64 -7.28 0.75 0.04
CA ALA A 64 -7.51 1.02 1.46
C ALA A 64 -7.11 -0.17 2.36
N VAL A 65 -7.42 -1.40 1.94
CA VAL A 65 -7.04 -2.63 2.64
C VAL A 65 -5.52 -2.81 2.67
N ASP A 66 -4.86 -2.65 1.52
CA ASP A 66 -3.40 -2.75 1.39
C ASP A 66 -2.68 -1.71 2.28
N ASN A 67 -3.10 -0.45 2.19
CA ASN A 67 -2.58 0.62 3.05
C ASN A 67 -2.76 0.31 4.55
N ARG A 68 -3.90 -0.28 4.94
CA ARG A 68 -4.14 -0.66 6.34
C ARG A 68 -3.19 -1.77 6.77
N CYS A 69 -2.94 -2.76 5.93
CA CYS A 69 -1.99 -3.84 6.18
C CYS A 69 -0.58 -3.27 6.42
N GLU A 70 -0.08 -2.45 5.49
CA GLU A 70 1.24 -1.82 5.59
C GLU A 70 1.37 -0.94 6.85
N ILE A 71 0.33 -0.19 7.21
CA ILE A 71 0.32 0.62 8.45
C ILE A 71 0.47 -0.25 9.70
N GLU A 72 -0.25 -1.37 9.78
CA GLU A 72 -0.14 -2.26 10.94
C GLU A 72 1.24 -2.93 11.01
N LEU A 73 1.79 -3.38 9.87
CA LEU A 73 3.17 -3.90 9.80
C LEU A 73 4.20 -2.86 10.25
N LEU A 74 4.05 -1.60 9.84
CA LEU A 74 4.92 -0.51 10.28
C LEU A 74 4.79 -0.24 11.78
N LYS A 75 3.58 -0.30 12.35
CA LYS A 75 3.36 -0.16 13.80
C LYS A 75 4.03 -1.29 14.57
N GLU A 76 3.93 -2.53 14.11
CA GLU A 76 4.58 -3.68 14.73
C GLU A 76 6.10 -3.52 14.74
N ARG A 77 6.68 -3.17 13.60
CA ARG A 77 8.12 -2.88 13.48
C ARG A 77 8.55 -1.74 14.41
N LEU A 78 7.76 -0.67 14.47
CA LEU A 78 8.06 0.47 15.35
C LEU A 78 8.03 0.07 16.84
N LYS A 79 7.08 -0.77 17.26
CA LYS A 79 7.02 -1.28 18.64
C LYS A 79 8.27 -2.10 18.98
N LEU A 80 8.71 -2.97 18.07
CA LEU A 80 9.92 -3.78 18.25
C LEU A 80 11.16 -2.90 18.39
N ILE A 81 11.35 -1.95 17.46
CA ILE A 81 12.48 -1.02 17.50
C ILE A 81 12.46 -0.18 18.78
N THR A 82 11.28 0.32 19.18
CA THR A 82 11.15 1.11 20.41
C THR A 82 11.56 0.30 21.64
N ARG A 83 11.14 -0.96 21.72
CA ARG A 83 11.54 -1.87 22.81
C ARG A 83 13.05 -2.10 22.83
N GLU A 84 13.65 -2.41 21.69
CA GLU A 84 15.09 -2.64 21.59
C GLU A 84 15.90 -1.40 22.00
N VAL A 85 15.45 -0.22 21.58
CA VAL A 85 16.06 1.06 21.97
C VAL A 85 15.97 1.28 23.48
N GLU A 86 14.84 1.01 24.12
CA GLU A 86 14.71 1.13 25.57
C GLU A 86 15.59 0.11 26.33
N GLU A 87 15.65 -1.13 25.87
CA GLU A 87 16.55 -2.14 26.45
C GLU A 87 18.03 -1.72 26.34
N LEU A 88 18.43 -1.13 25.22
CA LEU A 88 19.79 -0.61 25.03
C LEU A 88 20.07 0.61 25.92
N LYS A 89 19.12 1.55 26.05
CA LYS A 89 19.25 2.70 26.96
C LYS A 89 19.46 2.25 28.41
N LEU A 90 18.71 1.24 28.87
CA LEU A 90 18.87 0.67 30.21
C LEU A 90 20.26 0.07 30.41
N LYS A 91 20.77 -0.69 29.43
CA LYS A 91 22.12 -1.30 29.48
C LYS A 91 23.24 -0.25 29.47
N VAL A 92 23.07 0.86 28.76
CA VAL A 92 24.04 1.95 28.76
C VAL A 92 24.06 2.65 30.11
N ARG A 93 22.89 2.95 30.67
CA ARG A 93 22.76 3.61 31.98
C ARG A 93 23.36 2.76 33.12
N SER A 94 23.08 1.47 33.16
CA SER A 94 23.62 0.59 34.20
C SER A 94 25.15 0.46 34.13
N LYS A 95 25.76 0.66 32.96
CA LYS A 95 27.22 0.70 32.81
C LYS A 95 27.86 2.04 33.14
N SER A 96 27.10 3.15 33.08
CA SER A 96 27.60 4.48 33.46
C SER A 96 27.52 4.77 34.97
N GLU A 97 26.77 3.95 35.71
CA GLU A 97 26.63 4.03 37.18
C GLU A 97 27.61 3.10 37.93
N LEU A 98 28.47 2.37 37.19
CA LEU A 98 29.59 1.53 37.68
C LEU A 98 30.93 2.18 37.36
#